data_AF-A0A534XX76-F1
#
_entry.id   AF-A0A534XX76-F1
#
_cell.length_a   1.000
_cell.length_b   1.000
_cell.length_c   1.000
_cell.angle_alpha   90.00
_cell.angle_beta   90.00
_cell.angle_gamma   90.00
#
_symmetry.space_group_name_H-M   'P 1'
#
loop_
_entity.id
_entity.type
_entity.pdbx_description
1 polymer ?
#
loop_
_entity_poly.entity_id
_entity_poly.type
_entity_poly.pdbx_seq_one_letter_code
_entity_poly.pdbx_strand_id
1 'polypeptide(L)'
;MEGPSQPRSSQRSKRAGSSGSARAIPHRSNPSAAAFCLTRAARSARLARNRRISGAGAFPCTARQGSAKDPAMGRFLAYLYRLAVALLLGGDFFFAAVAAPASFPREVAALPPGSWQRVAAADLVGRMLAQLDRLTLLLAAVAALCAIALARTGFPRARAAALPVLAAGLCALFSLSWVTPRIHVLRTLAQSAGPEFGRLHLLSTVLVGIETLLLLYALWVSPAPSEGR
;
A
#
# COMPACT_ATOMS: atom_id res chain seq x y z
N MET A 1 3.45 62.94 -1.28
CA MET A 1 3.65 63.27 0.15
C MET A 1 3.87 61.97 0.89
N GLU A 2 5.04 61.90 1.52
CA GLU A 2 5.41 61.15 2.74
C GLU A 2 4.64 59.86 3.09
N GLY A 3 5.26 58.72 2.79
CA GLY A 3 6.11 58.01 3.76
C GLY A 3 5.43 57.10 4.82
N PRO A 4 6.15 56.05 5.28
CA PRO A 4 5.57 54.79 5.76
C PRO A 4 5.73 54.57 7.28
N SER A 5 5.08 53.55 7.85
CA SER A 5 5.43 53.03 9.17
C SER A 5 5.08 51.54 9.37
N GLN A 6 6.09 50.69 9.21
CA GLN A 6 6.24 49.50 10.06
C GLN A 6 6.85 49.92 11.40
N PRO A 7 6.65 49.12 12.47
CA PRO A 7 7.83 48.52 13.05
C PRO A 7 7.67 47.03 13.43
N ARG A 8 8.82 46.34 13.37
CA ARG A 8 9.13 45.02 13.91
C ARG A 8 9.06 45.02 15.44
N SER A 9 8.70 43.88 16.04
CA SER A 9 9.30 43.48 17.32
C SER A 9 9.48 41.96 17.42
N SER A 10 10.75 41.59 17.40
CA SER A 10 11.33 40.32 17.82
C SER A 10 10.98 39.95 19.27
N GLN A 11 10.64 38.69 19.54
CA GLN A 11 10.83 38.10 20.86
C GLN A 11 11.52 36.74 20.78
N ARG A 12 12.70 36.72 21.40
CA ARG A 12 13.66 35.63 21.53
C ARG A 12 13.99 35.53 23.01
N SER A 13 13.65 34.42 23.68
CA SER A 13 14.37 33.89 24.85
C SER A 13 13.79 32.51 25.19
N LYS A 14 14.55 31.40 25.13
CA LYS A 14 15.70 30.95 25.93
C LYS A 14 15.30 30.37 27.31
N ARG A 15 15.94 29.22 27.60
CA ARG A 15 16.12 28.49 28.87
C ARG A 15 15.01 27.48 29.21
N ALA A 16 15.27 26.34 29.83
CA ALA A 16 16.47 25.57 30.17
C ALA A 16 15.96 24.29 30.85
N GLY A 17 16.71 23.18 30.78
CA GLY A 17 16.38 21.96 31.53
C GLY A 17 17.26 20.77 31.18
N SER A 18 18.56 20.87 31.47
CA SER A 18 19.39 19.71 31.85
C SER A 18 18.84 19.16 33.19
N SER A 19 18.99 17.92 33.64
CA SER A 19 20.13 16.99 33.66
C SER A 19 19.70 15.76 34.47
N GLY A 20 20.29 14.60 34.20
CA GLY A 20 20.20 13.40 35.05
C GLY A 20 20.29 12.14 34.18
N SER A 21 21.45 11.63 33.78
CA SER A 21 22.58 11.11 34.56
C SER A 21 22.15 10.08 35.62
N ALA A 22 22.07 8.81 35.20
CA ALA A 22 22.35 7.68 36.08
C ALA A 22 22.97 6.53 35.24
N ARG A 23 24.29 6.38 35.36
CA ARG A 23 25.04 5.17 35.03
C ARG A 23 24.93 4.19 36.21
N ALA A 24 24.75 2.91 35.93
CA ALA A 24 25.18 1.77 36.76
C ALA A 24 25.38 0.57 35.80
N ILE A 25 26.60 0.31 35.33
CA ILE A 25 27.60 -0.69 35.79
C ILE A 25 27.06 -2.13 35.90
N PRO A 26 27.66 -3.12 35.19
CA PRO A 26 27.21 -4.50 35.12
C PRO A 26 27.85 -5.38 36.20
N HIS A 27 27.12 -6.42 36.65
CA HIS A 27 27.71 -7.52 37.41
C HIS A 27 27.62 -8.84 36.62
N ARG A 28 28.79 -9.45 36.47
CA ARG A 28 29.06 -10.74 35.80
C ARG A 28 29.79 -11.62 36.82
N SER A 29 29.25 -12.79 37.15
CA SER A 29 29.96 -13.97 37.70
C SER A 29 28.92 -15.09 37.89
N ASN A 30 28.81 -16.11 37.02
CA ASN A 30 29.57 -17.38 36.91
C ASN A 30 29.19 -18.49 37.94
N PRO A 31 29.39 -19.79 37.58
CA PRO A 31 28.42 -20.88 37.76
C PRO A 31 28.80 -21.95 38.80
N SER A 32 27.84 -22.81 39.17
CA SER A 32 28.04 -24.15 39.76
C SER A 32 26.83 -25.03 39.37
N ALA A 33 26.96 -26.18 38.70
CA ALA A 33 27.57 -27.45 39.10
C ALA A 33 26.83 -28.14 40.26
N ALA A 34 25.78 -28.90 39.95
CA ALA A 34 25.28 -30.06 40.70
C ALA A 34 24.41 -30.89 39.73
N ALA A 35 24.96 -31.97 39.16
CA ALA A 35 24.90 -33.32 39.70
C ALA A 35 23.55 -34.00 39.44
N PHE A 36 23.51 -34.90 38.45
CA PHE A 36 22.90 -36.23 38.59
C PHE A 36 23.42 -37.13 37.47
N CYS A 37 24.58 -37.74 37.71
CA CYS A 37 24.94 -39.00 37.10
C CYS A 37 24.21 -40.11 37.87
N LEU A 38 23.32 -40.84 37.22
CA LEU A 38 22.94 -42.18 37.67
C LEU A 38 23.07 -43.14 36.49
N THR A 39 24.09 -43.96 36.66
CA THR A 39 24.52 -45.13 35.91
C THR A 39 23.39 -46.09 35.57
N ARG A 40 23.34 -46.54 34.32
CA ARG A 40 23.02 -47.94 34.01
C ARG A 40 23.82 -48.40 32.81
N ALA A 41 25.01 -48.91 33.10
CA ALA A 41 25.78 -49.70 32.17
C ALA A 41 25.35 -51.17 32.27
N ALA A 42 25.48 -51.84 31.12
CA ALA A 42 25.78 -53.26 30.92
C ALA A 42 24.68 -54.15 30.33
N ARG A 43 25.16 -54.95 29.36
CA ARG A 43 24.56 -56.03 28.58
C ARG A 43 23.82 -55.54 27.31
N SER A 44 24.32 -55.74 26.09
CA SER A 44 25.01 -56.93 25.59
C SER A 44 25.87 -56.58 24.38
N ALA A 45 27.13 -56.99 24.44
CA ALA A 45 28.05 -56.97 23.33
C ALA A 45 27.74 -58.08 22.32
N ARG A 46 28.29 -57.87 21.11
CA ARG A 46 28.63 -58.85 20.07
C ARG A 46 27.51 -59.21 19.07
N LEU A 47 27.66 -58.67 17.87
CA LEU A 47 28.10 -59.40 16.66
C LEU A 47 28.11 -58.37 15.52
N ALA A 48 29.25 -57.74 15.22
CA ALA A 48 30.19 -58.21 14.21
C ALA A 48 29.53 -58.47 12.84
N ARG A 49 29.61 -57.51 11.90
CA ARG A 49 30.22 -57.70 10.57
C ARG A 49 30.08 -56.48 9.66
N ASN A 50 31.23 -56.00 9.21
CA ASN A 50 31.53 -55.66 7.81
C ASN A 50 30.53 -54.78 7.03
N ARG A 51 30.85 -53.50 6.87
CA ARG A 51 31.63 -53.05 5.70
C ARG A 51 31.96 -51.57 5.82
N ARG A 52 33.27 -51.28 5.87
CA ARG A 52 33.82 -50.02 5.39
C ARG A 52 33.47 -49.89 3.91
N ILE A 53 32.70 -48.86 3.56
CA ILE A 53 32.80 -48.23 2.25
C ILE A 53 33.00 -46.75 2.53
N SER A 54 34.15 -46.27 2.10
CA SER A 54 34.47 -44.86 1.97
C SER A 54 33.43 -44.16 1.08
N GLY A 55 32.84 -43.10 1.59
CA GLY A 55 32.01 -42.14 0.88
C GLY A 55 31.73 -41.00 1.85
N ALA A 56 32.64 -40.05 2.00
CA ALA A 56 32.59 -38.79 1.26
C ALA A 56 31.19 -38.15 1.30
N GLY A 57 31.06 -37.11 2.12
CA GLY A 57 30.11 -36.03 1.88
C GLY A 57 28.68 -36.22 2.37
N ALA A 58 28.47 -36.48 3.67
CA ALA A 58 27.22 -36.06 4.30
C ALA A 58 27.27 -34.54 4.52
N PHE A 59 26.96 -33.78 3.47
CA PHE A 59 26.76 -32.34 3.53
C PHE A 59 25.68 -32.05 4.59
N PRO A 60 25.91 -31.10 5.52
CA PRO A 60 24.79 -30.53 6.26
C PRO A 60 23.88 -29.86 5.22
N CYS A 61 22.66 -30.39 5.07
CA CYS A 61 21.55 -29.71 4.43
C CYS A 61 21.23 -28.47 5.25
N THR A 62 22.08 -27.43 5.11
CA THR A 62 21.66 -26.07 5.37
C THR A 62 20.44 -25.85 4.49
N ALA A 63 19.34 -25.44 5.12
CA ALA A 63 18.19 -24.94 4.40
C ALA A 63 18.73 -23.85 3.45
N ARG A 64 18.83 -24.25 2.19
CA ARG A 64 19.05 -23.48 0.97
C ARG A 64 19.02 -21.99 1.28
N GLN A 65 20.21 -21.42 1.47
CA GLN A 65 20.51 -20.01 1.21
C GLN A 65 20.15 -19.76 -0.26
N GLY A 66 18.85 -19.62 -0.52
CA GLY A 66 18.30 -19.38 -1.82
C GLY A 66 18.48 -17.91 -2.15
N SER A 67 19.64 -17.60 -2.71
CA SER A 67 20.00 -16.29 -3.26
C SER A 67 20.11 -15.20 -2.19
N ALA A 68 21.26 -14.53 -2.12
CA ALA A 68 21.31 -13.17 -1.60
C ALA A 68 20.41 -12.32 -2.51
N LYS A 69 19.10 -12.34 -2.22
CA LYS A 69 18.11 -11.53 -2.91
C LYS A 69 18.51 -10.10 -2.63
N ASP A 70 18.99 -9.45 -3.67
CA ASP A 70 19.63 -8.15 -3.59
C ASP A 70 18.74 -7.21 -2.75
N PRO A 71 19.19 -6.78 -1.55
CA PRO A 71 18.40 -5.92 -0.69
C PRO A 71 18.12 -4.57 -1.36
N ALA A 72 18.88 -4.19 -2.39
CA ALA A 72 18.54 -3.06 -3.25
C ALA A 72 17.25 -3.29 -4.06
N MET A 73 17.06 -4.47 -4.63
CA MET A 73 15.86 -4.82 -5.41
C MET A 73 14.60 -4.84 -4.54
N GLY A 74 14.68 -5.37 -3.31
CA GLY A 74 13.56 -5.33 -2.36
C GLY A 74 13.13 -3.90 -2.02
N ARG A 75 14.10 -3.01 -1.78
CA ARG A 75 13.84 -1.58 -1.52
C ARG A 75 13.21 -0.88 -2.72
N PHE A 76 13.71 -1.16 -3.91
CA PHE A 76 13.16 -0.62 -5.15
C PHE A 76 11.71 -1.05 -5.37
N LEU A 77 11.39 -2.33 -5.20
CA LEU A 77 10.01 -2.84 -5.31
C LEU A 77 9.08 -2.23 -4.26
N ALA A 78 9.54 -2.06 -3.01
CA ALA A 78 8.76 -1.39 -1.97
C ALA A 78 8.52 0.09 -2.29
N TYR A 79 9.52 0.78 -2.85
CA TYR A 79 9.37 2.14 -3.33
C TYR A 79 8.36 2.24 -4.48
N LEU A 80 8.48 1.39 -5.51
CA LEU A 80 7.53 1.35 -6.63
C LEU A 80 6.11 1.06 -6.19
N TYR A 81 5.92 0.11 -5.27
CA TYR A 81 4.62 -0.19 -4.68
C TYR A 81 4.01 1.07 -4.04
N ARG A 82 4.76 1.73 -3.14
CA ARG A 82 4.26 2.91 -2.42
C ARG A 82 4.04 4.10 -3.34
N LEU A 83 4.90 4.28 -4.33
CA LEU A 83 4.73 5.31 -5.36
C LEU A 83 3.45 5.07 -6.16
N ALA A 84 3.21 3.84 -6.62
CA ALA A 84 1.98 3.51 -7.35
C ALA A 84 0.73 3.75 -6.49
N VAL A 85 0.70 3.29 -5.24
CA VAL A 85 -0.42 3.53 -4.32
C VAL A 85 -0.60 5.02 -4.01
N ALA A 86 0.49 5.77 -3.85
CA ALA A 86 0.42 7.22 -3.62
C ALA A 86 -0.10 7.98 -4.85
N LEU A 87 0.29 7.57 -6.06
CA LEU A 87 -0.24 8.14 -7.31
C LEU A 87 -1.73 7.86 -7.48
N LEU A 88 -2.19 6.66 -7.11
CA LEU A 88 -3.61 6.31 -7.10
C LEU A 88 -4.40 7.21 -6.14
N LEU A 89 -3.99 7.27 -4.86
CA LEU A 89 -4.63 8.12 -3.86
C LEU A 89 -4.61 9.60 -4.26
N GLY A 90 -3.48 10.07 -4.79
CA GLY A 90 -3.36 11.44 -5.29
C GLY A 90 -4.27 11.71 -6.48
N GLY A 91 -4.43 10.74 -7.38
CA GLY A 91 -5.33 10.79 -8.52
C GLY A 91 -6.80 10.88 -8.10
N ASP A 92 -7.25 10.02 -7.20
CA ASP A 92 -8.61 10.02 -6.64
C ASP A 92 -8.92 11.36 -5.96
N PHE A 93 -8.00 11.81 -5.09
CA PHE A 93 -8.17 13.06 -4.36
C PHE A 93 -8.18 14.26 -5.29
N PHE A 94 -7.26 14.31 -6.25
CA PHE A 94 -7.21 15.39 -7.24
C PHE A 94 -8.48 15.41 -8.09
N PHE A 95 -8.95 14.25 -8.53
CA PHE A 95 -10.19 14.15 -9.29
C PHE A 95 -11.38 14.65 -8.48
N ALA A 96 -11.57 14.16 -7.26
CA ALA A 96 -12.70 14.51 -6.42
C ALA A 96 -12.69 15.96 -5.94
N ALA A 97 -11.52 16.49 -5.55
CA ALA A 97 -11.40 17.82 -4.95
C ALA A 97 -11.20 18.95 -5.96
N VAL A 98 -10.59 18.65 -7.12
CA VAL A 98 -10.19 19.67 -8.10
C VAL A 98 -10.83 19.43 -9.45
N ALA A 99 -10.58 18.28 -10.06
CA ALA A 99 -10.86 18.07 -11.46
C ALA A 99 -12.37 17.98 -11.76
N ALA A 100 -13.13 17.25 -10.94
CA ALA A 100 -14.58 17.15 -11.08
C ALA A 100 -15.31 18.46 -10.74
N PRO A 101 -15.03 19.15 -9.61
CA PRO A 101 -15.64 20.45 -9.32
C PRO A 101 -15.31 21.54 -10.35
N ALA A 102 -14.09 21.55 -10.88
CA ALA A 102 -13.70 22.51 -11.91
C ALA A 102 -14.40 22.25 -13.25
N SER A 103 -14.63 20.97 -13.58
CA SER A 103 -15.28 20.57 -14.83
C SER A 103 -16.81 20.66 -14.78
N PHE A 104 -17.38 20.55 -13.57
CA PHE A 104 -18.83 20.62 -13.33
C PHE A 104 -19.12 21.54 -12.14
N PRO A 105 -18.94 22.86 -12.31
CA PRO A 105 -19.09 23.81 -11.22
C PRO A 105 -20.58 24.03 -10.89
N ARG A 106 -20.85 24.69 -9.76
CA ARG A 106 -22.22 24.83 -9.21
C ARG A 106 -23.15 25.57 -10.17
N GLU A 107 -22.63 26.51 -10.94
CA GLU A 107 -23.36 27.30 -11.93
C GLU A 107 -23.87 26.39 -13.06
N VAL A 108 -23.03 25.46 -13.52
CA VAL A 108 -23.40 24.46 -14.53
C VAL A 108 -24.37 23.43 -13.95
N ALA A 109 -24.21 23.06 -12.67
CA ALA A 109 -25.13 22.18 -11.98
C ALA A 109 -26.55 22.77 -11.83
N ALA A 110 -26.64 24.10 -11.68
CA ALA A 110 -27.90 24.83 -11.55
C ALA A 110 -28.67 24.97 -12.88
N LEU A 111 -28.02 24.71 -14.03
CA LEU A 111 -28.68 24.77 -15.33
C LEU A 111 -29.80 23.71 -15.44
N PRO A 112 -30.85 23.98 -16.24
CA PRO A 112 -31.90 23.01 -16.51
C PRO A 112 -31.34 21.66 -16.96
N PRO A 113 -31.93 20.53 -16.51
CA PRO A 113 -31.62 19.21 -17.05
C PRO A 113 -31.76 19.21 -18.58
N GLY A 114 -30.81 18.58 -19.28
CA GLY A 114 -30.82 18.51 -20.75
C GLY A 114 -30.20 19.71 -21.47
N SER A 115 -29.80 20.77 -20.76
CA SER A 115 -29.00 21.84 -21.37
C SER A 115 -27.67 21.31 -21.89
N TRP A 116 -27.27 21.74 -23.10
CA TRP A 116 -26.06 21.23 -23.77
C TRP A 116 -24.80 21.43 -22.92
N GLN A 117 -24.69 22.55 -22.20
CA GLN A 117 -23.56 22.86 -21.32
C GLN A 117 -23.45 21.86 -20.17
N ARG A 118 -24.57 21.56 -19.52
CA ARG A 118 -24.63 20.59 -18.42
C ARG A 118 -24.32 19.17 -18.90
N VAL A 119 -24.80 18.79 -20.07
CA VAL A 119 -24.50 17.48 -20.67
C VAL A 119 -23.01 17.37 -21.02
N ALA A 120 -22.46 18.38 -21.72
CA ALA A 120 -21.05 18.39 -22.13
C ALA A 120 -20.09 18.35 -20.93
N ALA A 121 -20.39 19.12 -19.87
CA ALA A 121 -19.62 19.12 -18.63
C ALA A 121 -19.68 17.76 -17.92
N ALA A 122 -20.87 17.14 -17.84
CA ALA A 122 -21.03 15.83 -17.24
C ALA A 122 -20.26 14.75 -18.03
N ASP A 123 -20.24 14.83 -19.36
CA ASP A 123 -19.50 13.91 -20.24
C ASP A 123 -17.99 14.09 -20.16
N LEU A 124 -17.51 15.31 -19.92
CA LEU A 124 -16.11 15.55 -19.60
C LEU A 124 -15.71 14.85 -18.29
N VAL A 125 -16.49 15.04 -17.21
CA VAL A 125 -16.26 14.36 -15.93
C VAL A 125 -16.31 12.84 -16.09
N GLY A 126 -17.26 12.32 -16.88
CA GLY A 126 -17.38 10.90 -17.17
C GLY A 126 -16.15 10.33 -17.89
N ARG A 127 -15.60 11.05 -18.88
CA ARG A 127 -14.36 10.65 -19.58
C ARG A 127 -13.14 10.71 -18.67
N MET A 128 -13.06 11.72 -17.82
CA MET A 128 -11.98 11.85 -16.83
C MET A 128 -12.01 10.69 -15.82
N LEU A 129 -13.20 10.33 -15.33
CA LEU A 129 -13.37 9.17 -14.45
C LEU A 129 -12.99 7.86 -15.15
N ALA A 130 -13.43 7.65 -16.39
CA ALA A 130 -13.06 6.47 -17.17
C ALA A 130 -11.53 6.36 -17.37
N GLN A 131 -10.86 7.49 -17.56
CA GLN A 131 -9.42 7.53 -17.69
C GLN A 131 -8.71 7.29 -16.34
N LEU A 132 -9.27 7.80 -15.24
CA LEU A 132 -8.82 7.50 -13.89
C LEU A 132 -8.93 6.00 -13.62
N ASP A 133 -10.08 5.37 -13.87
CA ASP A 133 -10.29 3.93 -13.70
C ASP A 133 -9.27 3.08 -14.49
N ARG A 134 -8.93 3.49 -15.73
CA ARG A 134 -7.89 2.83 -16.54
C ARG A 134 -6.50 2.95 -15.91
N LEU A 135 -6.15 4.13 -15.40
CA LEU A 135 -4.91 4.33 -14.67
C LEU A 135 -4.90 3.54 -13.36
N THR A 136 -6.06 3.45 -12.68
CA THR A 136 -6.22 2.59 -11.51
C THR A 136 -5.87 1.17 -11.83
N LEU A 137 -6.44 0.59 -12.88
CA LEU A 137 -6.16 -0.79 -13.28
C LEU A 137 -4.67 -1.03 -13.55
N LEU A 138 -4.02 -0.12 -14.28
CA LEU A 138 -2.59 -0.23 -14.61
C LEU A 138 -1.72 -0.14 -13.35
N LEU A 139 -1.91 0.88 -12.52
CA LEU A 139 -1.10 1.09 -11.32
C LEU A 139 -1.41 0.04 -10.24
N ALA A 140 -2.64 -0.42 -10.12
CA ALA A 140 -3.01 -1.53 -9.25
C ALA A 140 -2.33 -2.84 -9.70
N ALA A 141 -2.26 -3.12 -11.00
CA ALA A 141 -1.52 -4.27 -11.52
C ALA A 141 -0.01 -4.17 -11.20
N VAL A 142 0.61 -3.00 -11.41
CA VAL A 142 2.02 -2.76 -11.06
C VAL A 142 2.25 -2.94 -9.57
N ALA A 143 1.41 -2.35 -8.72
CA ALA A 143 1.51 -2.46 -7.27
C ALA A 143 1.29 -3.91 -6.81
N ALA A 144 0.31 -4.63 -7.35
CA ALA A 144 0.08 -6.04 -7.03
C ALA A 144 1.29 -6.92 -7.42
N LEU A 145 1.87 -6.70 -8.61
CA LEU A 145 3.08 -7.40 -9.05
C LEU A 145 4.27 -7.12 -8.12
N CYS A 146 4.46 -5.86 -7.70
CA CYS A 146 5.49 -5.49 -6.74
C CYS A 146 5.28 -6.18 -5.39
N ALA A 147 4.05 -6.20 -4.87
CA ALA A 147 3.70 -6.85 -3.61
C ALA A 147 3.89 -8.37 -3.67
N ILE A 148 3.52 -9.02 -4.77
CA ILE A 148 3.74 -10.46 -5.01
C ILE A 148 5.24 -10.76 -5.11
N ALA A 149 6.01 -9.93 -5.80
CA ALA A 149 7.46 -10.07 -5.90
C ALA A 149 8.13 -9.96 -4.52
N LEU A 150 7.74 -8.97 -3.71
CA LEU A 150 8.19 -8.79 -2.31
C LEU A 150 7.78 -9.96 -1.40
N ALA A 151 6.57 -10.48 -1.58
CA ALA A 151 6.11 -11.65 -0.84
C ALA A 151 6.97 -12.89 -1.12
N ARG A 152 7.50 -13.02 -2.34
CA ARG A 152 8.44 -14.09 -2.71
C ARG A 152 9.84 -13.83 -2.15
N THR A 153 10.19 -12.60 -1.79
CA THR A 153 11.51 -12.23 -1.24
C THR A 153 11.61 -12.36 0.28
N GLY A 154 10.58 -12.88 0.95
CA GLY A 154 10.62 -13.16 2.39
C GLY A 154 9.87 -12.14 3.27
N PHE A 155 9.12 -11.20 2.67
CA PHE A 155 8.26 -10.27 3.43
C PHE A 155 6.80 -10.76 3.42
N PRO A 156 6.36 -11.55 4.42
CA PRO A 156 4.99 -12.10 4.44
C PRO A 156 3.92 -11.00 4.49
N ARG A 157 4.22 -9.85 5.13
CA ARG A 157 3.34 -8.68 5.17
C ARG A 157 3.03 -8.10 3.78
N ALA A 158 3.93 -8.28 2.80
CA ALA A 158 3.68 -7.83 1.43
C ALA A 158 2.50 -8.58 0.76
N ARG A 159 2.18 -9.81 1.19
CA ARG A 159 0.98 -10.53 0.70
C ARG A 159 -0.30 -9.84 1.16
N ALA A 160 -0.34 -9.41 2.41
CA ALA A 160 -1.50 -8.72 2.97
C ALA A 160 -1.72 -7.36 2.26
N ALA A 161 -0.66 -6.72 1.78
CA ALA A 161 -0.72 -5.47 1.03
C ALA A 161 -1.18 -5.63 -0.44
N ALA A 162 -1.13 -6.85 -1.01
CA ALA A 162 -1.57 -7.12 -2.39
C ALA A 162 -3.11 -7.20 -2.50
N LEU A 163 -3.76 -7.79 -1.52
CA LEU A 163 -5.22 -7.97 -1.49
C LEU A 163 -6.00 -6.66 -1.64
N PRO A 164 -5.75 -5.59 -0.85
CA PRO A 164 -6.51 -4.35 -0.98
C PRO A 164 -6.29 -3.66 -2.32
N VAL A 165 -5.08 -3.74 -2.90
CA VAL A 165 -4.76 -3.18 -4.22
C VAL A 165 -5.52 -3.91 -5.32
N LEU A 166 -5.58 -5.25 -5.25
CA LEU A 166 -6.36 -6.04 -6.19
C LEU A 166 -7.86 -5.75 -6.06
N ALA A 167 -8.37 -5.61 -4.84
CA ALA A 167 -9.76 -5.23 -4.60
C ALA A 167 -10.08 -3.84 -5.16
N ALA A 168 -9.18 -2.86 -4.99
CA ALA A 168 -9.27 -1.54 -5.61
C ALA A 168 -9.31 -1.65 -7.15
N GLY A 169 -8.43 -2.47 -7.74
CA GLY A 169 -8.47 -2.76 -9.18
C GLY A 169 -9.78 -3.41 -9.64
N LEU A 170 -10.39 -4.28 -8.84
CA LEU A 170 -11.70 -4.86 -9.14
C LEU A 170 -12.82 -3.81 -9.07
N CYS A 171 -12.76 -2.86 -8.13
CA CYS A 171 -13.69 -1.74 -8.06
C CYS A 171 -13.61 -0.89 -9.34
N ALA A 172 -12.40 -0.52 -9.77
CA ALA A 172 -12.19 0.21 -11.02
C ALA A 172 -12.61 -0.60 -12.25
N LEU A 173 -12.36 -1.92 -12.28
CA LEU A 173 -12.80 -2.78 -13.38
C LEU A 173 -14.32 -2.82 -13.48
N PHE A 174 -15.01 -2.96 -12.34
CA PHE A 174 -16.46 -2.98 -12.29
C PHE A 174 -17.05 -1.61 -12.69
N SER A 175 -16.47 -0.52 -12.19
CA SER A 175 -16.82 0.84 -12.58
C SER A 175 -16.71 1.02 -14.11
N LEU A 176 -15.55 0.74 -14.67
CA LEU A 176 -15.24 0.92 -16.09
C LEU A 176 -16.07 0.02 -17.00
N SER A 177 -16.35 -1.22 -16.60
CA SER A 177 -17.00 -2.22 -17.45
C SER A 177 -18.53 -2.15 -17.39
N TRP A 178 -19.09 -1.69 -16.26
CA TRP A 178 -20.54 -1.75 -16.04
C TRP A 178 -21.17 -0.40 -15.74
N VAL A 179 -20.60 0.36 -14.81
CA VAL A 179 -21.21 1.61 -14.32
C VAL A 179 -21.05 2.74 -15.34
N THR A 180 -19.82 3.00 -15.77
CA THR A 180 -19.50 4.09 -16.69
C THR A 180 -20.21 3.96 -18.05
N PRO A 181 -20.26 2.77 -18.70
CA PRO A 181 -20.99 2.60 -19.96
C PRO A 181 -22.49 2.83 -19.80
N ARG A 182 -23.11 2.34 -18.70
CA ARG A 182 -24.54 2.56 -18.44
C ARG A 182 -24.87 4.02 -18.17
N ILE A 183 -24.03 4.72 -17.41
CA ILE A 183 -24.17 6.18 -17.21
C ILE A 183 -24.10 6.90 -18.56
N HIS A 184 -23.20 6.49 -19.45
CA HIS A 184 -23.07 7.10 -20.77
C HIS A 184 -24.32 6.86 -21.64
N VAL A 185 -24.84 5.63 -21.67
CA VAL A 185 -26.08 5.30 -22.38
C VAL A 185 -27.26 6.14 -21.87
N LEU A 186 -27.46 6.22 -20.55
CA LEU A 186 -28.54 7.02 -19.97
C LEU A 186 -28.41 8.50 -20.30
N ARG A 187 -27.19 9.02 -20.43
CA ARG A 187 -26.96 10.40 -20.88
C ARG A 187 -27.29 10.59 -22.36
N THR A 188 -26.91 9.64 -23.22
CA THR A 188 -27.26 9.71 -24.66
C THR A 188 -28.78 9.65 -24.88
N LEU A 189 -29.53 9.03 -23.98
CA LEU A 189 -30.99 8.99 -24.00
C LEU A 189 -31.65 10.17 -23.29
N ALA A 190 -30.87 11.17 -22.83
CA ALA A 190 -31.34 12.31 -22.04
C ALA A 190 -32.08 11.94 -20.72
N GLN A 191 -31.80 10.75 -20.16
CA GLN A 191 -32.43 10.21 -18.94
C GLN A 191 -31.59 10.47 -17.68
N SER A 192 -30.77 11.51 -17.68
CA SER A 192 -29.87 11.87 -16.58
C SER A 192 -30.57 12.40 -15.32
N ALA A 193 -31.87 12.68 -15.39
CA ALA A 193 -32.71 13.02 -14.23
C ALA A 193 -33.44 11.79 -13.62
N GLY A 194 -33.28 10.60 -14.21
CA GLY A 194 -33.98 9.41 -13.78
C GLY A 194 -33.41 8.78 -12.50
N PRO A 195 -34.22 7.97 -11.78
CA PRO A 195 -33.78 7.29 -10.56
C PRO A 195 -32.65 6.29 -10.81
N GLU A 196 -32.60 5.66 -12.00
CA GLU A 196 -31.52 4.76 -12.37
C GLU A 196 -30.17 5.47 -12.47
N PHE A 197 -30.14 6.66 -13.09
CA PHE A 197 -28.94 7.48 -13.17
C PHE A 197 -28.43 7.86 -11.77
N GLY A 198 -29.34 8.28 -10.89
CA GLY A 198 -29.00 8.60 -9.49
C GLY A 198 -28.38 7.41 -8.75
N ARG A 199 -28.95 6.20 -8.92
CA ARG A 199 -28.40 4.97 -8.31
C ARG A 199 -27.02 4.62 -8.85
N LEU A 200 -26.80 4.73 -10.16
CA LEU A 200 -25.49 4.47 -10.77
C LEU A 200 -24.44 5.50 -10.35
N HIS A 201 -24.84 6.78 -10.24
CA HIS A 201 -23.95 7.84 -9.76
C HIS A 201 -23.55 7.65 -8.29
N LEU A 202 -24.50 7.29 -7.43
CA LEU A 202 -24.22 6.94 -6.04
C LEU A 202 -23.30 5.71 -5.97
N LEU A 203 -23.58 4.67 -6.74
CA LEU A 203 -22.76 3.46 -6.79
C LEU A 203 -21.31 3.77 -7.22
N SER A 204 -21.13 4.59 -8.26
CA SER A 204 -19.82 5.06 -8.70
C SER A 204 -19.09 5.83 -7.59
N THR A 205 -19.79 6.74 -6.90
CA THR A 205 -19.21 7.52 -5.79
C THR A 205 -18.78 6.62 -4.63
N VAL A 206 -19.60 5.62 -4.28
CA VAL A 206 -19.29 4.64 -3.24
C VAL A 206 -18.11 3.76 -3.64
N LEU A 207 -18.03 3.33 -4.91
CA LEU A 207 -16.90 2.55 -5.41
C LEU A 207 -15.57 3.31 -5.28
N VAL A 208 -15.54 4.59 -5.68
CA VAL A 208 -14.34 5.43 -5.50
C VAL A 208 -14.00 5.59 -4.01
N GLY A 209 -15.00 5.80 -3.14
CA GLY A 209 -14.76 5.86 -1.70
C GLY A 209 -14.18 4.56 -1.12
N ILE A 210 -14.69 3.41 -1.55
CA ILE A 210 -14.17 2.08 -1.17
C ILE A 210 -12.73 1.91 -1.69
N GLU A 211 -12.47 2.29 -2.95
CA GLU A 211 -11.14 2.26 -3.56
C GLU A 211 -10.13 3.06 -2.73
N THR A 212 -10.45 4.31 -2.40
CA THR A 212 -9.58 5.17 -1.57
C THR A 212 -9.30 4.54 -0.20
N LEU A 213 -10.31 3.96 0.47
CA LEU A 213 -10.13 3.27 1.76
C LEU A 213 -9.22 2.04 1.63
N LEU A 214 -9.40 1.24 0.57
CA LEU A 214 -8.56 0.08 0.30
C LEU A 214 -7.11 0.51 0.05
N LEU A 215 -6.89 1.58 -0.71
CA LEU A 215 -5.54 2.10 -0.98
C LEU A 215 -4.86 2.67 0.26
N LEU A 216 -5.60 3.35 1.14
CA LEU A 216 -5.10 3.79 2.45
C LEU A 216 -4.69 2.60 3.32
N TYR A 217 -5.52 1.56 3.38
CA TYR A 217 -5.21 0.33 4.09
C TYR A 217 -3.98 -0.38 3.49
N ALA A 218 -3.89 -0.41 2.16
CA ALA A 218 -2.76 -0.97 1.43
C ALA A 218 -1.44 -0.26 1.82
N LEU A 219 -1.45 1.08 1.84
CA LEU A 219 -0.31 1.89 2.25
C LEU A 219 0.08 1.63 3.71
N TRP A 220 -0.91 1.51 4.60
CA TRP A 220 -0.71 1.24 6.03
C TRP A 220 -0.04 -0.11 6.29
N VAL A 221 -0.46 -1.16 5.58
CA VAL A 221 0.06 -2.53 5.76
C VAL A 221 1.37 -2.76 4.99
N SER A 222 1.69 -1.90 4.01
CA SER A 222 2.87 -2.05 3.18
C SER A 222 4.18 -1.92 3.96
N PRO A 223 5.17 -2.80 3.71
CA PRO A 223 6.48 -2.71 4.35
C PRO A 223 7.17 -1.40 3.97
N ALA A 224 7.87 -0.80 4.94
CA ALA A 224 8.61 0.43 4.67
C ALA A 224 9.90 0.11 3.87
N PRO A 225 10.36 0.99 2.97
CA PRO A 225 11.60 0.79 2.23
C PRO A 225 12.84 0.63 3.14
N SER A 226 12.77 1.05 4.40
CA SER A 226 13.85 0.97 5.38
C SER A 226 13.93 -0.37 6.14
N GLU A 227 12.92 -1.24 6.06
CA GLU A 227 12.83 -2.47 6.86
C GLU A 227 13.68 -3.64 6.35
N GLY A 228 14.35 -3.51 5.20
CA GLY A 228 15.20 -4.56 4.62
C GLY A 228 16.64 -4.62 5.17
N ARG A 229 16.82 -4.57 6.49
CA ARG A 229 18.12 -4.74 7.16
C ARG A 229 18.28 -6.12 7.79
#